data_AF-A0A377ZKL8-F1
#
_entry.id   AF-A0A377ZKL8-F1
#
_cell.length_a   1.000
_cell.length_b   1.000
_cell.length_c   1.000
_cell.angle_alpha   90.00
_cell.angle_beta   90.00
_cell.angle_gamma   90.00
#
_symmetry.space_group_name_H-M   'P 1'
#
loop_
_entity.id
_entity.type
_entity.pdbx_description
1 polymer ?
#
loop_
_entity_poly.entity_id
_entity_poly.type
_entity_poly.pdbx_seq_one_letter_code
_entity_poly.pdbx_strand_id
1 'polypeptide(L)'
;MERCGLKVDQLIFAGLAASYSVLTEDERELGVCVVDIGGGTMDIAVYTGGALRHTKVIPYAGNVVTSDIAYAFGTPPSDAEAIKVRHGCALGSIVGKDENVEVPSVGGRPPRSLQRQTLAEVIEPRYTELLKPGQ
;
A
#
# COMPACT_ATOMS: atom_id res chain seq x y z
N MET A 1 -10.56 13.48 17.89
CA MET A 1 -9.84 13.52 19.18
C MET A 1 -10.60 14.35 20.20
N GLU A 2 -10.64 15.68 20.05
CA GLU A 2 -11.28 16.57 21.04
C GLU A 2 -12.79 16.34 21.20
N ARG A 3 -13.50 16.04 20.11
CA ARG A 3 -14.93 15.68 20.12
C ARG A 3 -15.23 14.35 20.84
N CYS A 4 -14.20 13.56 21.14
CA CYS A 4 -14.32 12.33 21.93
C CYS A 4 -13.91 12.53 23.41
N GLY A 5 -13.70 13.78 23.85
CA GLY A 5 -13.27 14.10 25.22
C GLY A 5 -11.79 13.84 25.50
N LEU A 6 -10.98 13.59 24.48
CA LEU A 6 -9.54 13.34 24.61
C LEU A 6 -8.74 14.62 24.38
N LYS A 7 -7.71 14.82 25.21
CA LYS A 7 -6.72 15.89 25.03
C LYS A 7 -5.58 15.39 24.15
N VAL A 8 -5.25 16.14 23.11
CA VAL A 8 -4.06 15.88 22.29
C VAL A 8 -2.88 16.54 22.98
N ASP A 9 -1.85 15.76 23.31
CA ASP A 9 -0.60 16.30 23.86
C ASP A 9 0.22 16.94 22.74
N GLN A 10 0.54 16.16 21.70
CA GLN A 10 1.37 16.59 20.58
C GLN A 10 0.93 15.93 19.26
N LEU A 11 1.23 16.60 18.15
CA LEU A 11 1.06 16.09 16.80
C LEU A 11 2.44 15.83 16.19
N ILE A 12 2.59 14.71 15.49
CA ILE A 12 3.81 14.33 14.80
C ILE A 12 3.50 14.01 13.34
N PHE A 13 4.43 14.33 12.44
CA PHE A 13 4.36 13.90 11.05
C PHE A 13 4.45 12.37 10.97
N ALA A 14 3.50 11.73 10.28
CA ALA A 14 3.39 10.28 10.21
C ALA A 14 4.67 9.61 9.68
N GLY A 15 5.23 10.11 8.58
CA GLY A 15 6.48 9.56 8.02
C GLY A 15 7.68 9.66 8.96
N LEU A 16 7.73 10.67 9.84
CA LEU A 16 8.74 10.80 10.89
C LEU A 16 8.51 9.78 12.03
N ALA A 17 7.26 9.59 12.44
CA ALA A 17 6.93 8.58 13.44
C ALA A 17 7.23 7.16 12.94
N ALA A 18 6.88 6.88 11.67
CA ALA A 18 7.16 5.61 11.01
C ALA A 18 8.66 5.34 10.94
N SER A 19 9.47 6.32 10.50
CA SER A 19 10.92 6.16 10.42
C SER A 19 11.56 5.90 11.80
N TYR A 20 11.13 6.59 12.86
CA TYR A 20 11.60 6.32 14.22
C TYR A 20 11.23 4.93 14.72
N SER A 21 10.14 4.33 14.22
CA SER A 21 9.69 3.00 14.67
C SER A 21 10.45 1.85 14.01
N VAL A 22 11.03 2.06 12.84
CA VAL A 22 11.66 0.99 12.03
C VAL A 22 13.16 1.13 11.85
N LEU A 23 13.73 2.35 12.01
CA LEU A 23 15.15 2.60 11.79
C LEU A 23 15.98 2.48 13.06
N THR A 24 17.17 1.91 12.89
CA THR A 24 18.27 1.99 13.85
C THR A 24 19.03 3.32 13.72
N GLU A 25 19.92 3.63 14.68
CA GLU A 25 20.81 4.79 14.56
C GLU A 25 21.78 4.63 13.38
N ASP A 26 22.36 3.44 13.22
CA ASP A 26 23.35 3.16 12.18
C ASP A 26 22.77 3.34 10.77
N GLU A 27 21.53 2.91 10.53
CA GLU A 27 20.84 3.13 9.24
C GLU A 27 20.65 4.63 8.96
N ARG A 28 20.32 5.43 9.98
CA ARG A 28 20.16 6.89 9.83
C ARG A 28 21.48 7.59 9.59
N GLU A 29 22.56 7.11 10.21
CA GLU A 29 23.91 7.67 10.04
C GLU A 29 24.46 7.37 8.64
N LEU A 30 24.42 6.10 8.22
CA LEU A 30 24.88 5.64 6.90
C LEU A 30 24.07 6.26 5.75
N GLY A 31 22.77 6.45 5.98
CA GLY A 31 21.82 7.01 5.04
C GLY A 31 20.79 5.99 4.61
N VAL A 32 19.52 6.37 4.72
CA VAL A 32 18.37 5.48 4.47
C VAL A 32 17.17 6.26 3.97
N CYS A 33 16.39 5.64 3.09
CA CYS A 33 15.10 6.14 2.63
C CYS A 33 14.00 5.21 3.14
N VAL A 34 13.09 5.74 3.94
CA VAL A 34 11.87 5.04 4.37
C VAL A 34 10.73 5.48 3.47
N VAL A 35 9.98 4.50 2.96
CA VAL A 35 8.75 4.70 2.22
C VAL A 35 7.63 3.98 2.97
N ASP A 36 6.77 4.74 3.62
CA ASP A 36 5.57 4.22 4.29
C ASP A 36 4.40 4.25 3.31
N ILE A 37 3.84 3.09 2.97
CA ILE A 37 2.76 2.95 1.99
C ILE A 37 1.44 2.73 2.73
N GLY A 38 0.68 3.81 2.88
CA GLY A 38 -0.63 3.78 3.52
C GLY A 38 -1.77 3.39 2.58
N GLY A 39 -2.99 3.63 3.06
CA GLY A 39 -4.20 3.46 2.25
C GLY A 39 -4.35 4.53 1.19
N GLY A 40 -4.15 5.80 1.52
CA GLY A 40 -4.36 6.93 0.61
C GLY A 40 -3.13 7.77 0.28
N THR A 41 -2.05 7.61 1.04
CA THR A 41 -0.82 8.38 0.89
C THR A 41 0.40 7.49 1.06
N MET A 42 1.48 7.86 0.39
CA MET A 42 2.82 7.34 0.67
C MET A 42 3.67 8.45 1.28
N ASP A 43 4.26 8.20 2.44
CA ASP A 43 5.17 9.12 3.11
C ASP A 43 6.61 8.68 2.87
N ILE A 44 7.45 9.61 2.45
CA ILE A 44 8.88 9.40 2.20
C ILE A 44 9.68 10.18 3.23
N ALA A 45 10.66 9.55 3.85
CA ALA A 45 11.64 10.19 4.74
C ALA A 45 13.06 9.72 4.41
N VAL A 46 13.96 10.67 4.14
CA VAL A 46 15.37 10.39 3.81
C VAL A 46 16.27 10.93 4.92
N TYR A 47 17.13 10.07 5.46
CA TYR A 47 18.13 10.42 6.46
C TYR A 47 19.53 10.30 5.88
N THR A 48 20.45 11.18 6.30
CA THR A 48 21.91 11.00 6.15
C THR A 48 22.65 11.73 7.27
N GLY A 49 23.67 11.09 7.84
CA GLY A 49 24.42 11.63 8.98
C GLY A 49 23.52 11.88 10.19
N GLY A 50 22.61 10.94 10.48
CA GLY A 50 21.73 10.94 11.65
C GLY A 50 20.53 11.90 11.53
N ALA A 51 20.56 12.82 10.57
CA ALA A 51 19.56 13.87 10.40
C ALA A 51 18.59 13.58 9.25
N LEU A 52 17.32 13.95 9.46
CA LEU A 52 16.32 13.98 8.40
C LEU A 52 16.68 15.06 7.37
N ARG A 53 16.82 14.67 6.11
CA ARG A 53 17.22 15.56 5.00
C ARG A 53 16.10 15.91 4.05
N HIS A 54 15.16 14.99 3.85
CA HIS A 54 14.06 15.19 2.91
C HIS A 54 12.81 14.45 3.34
N THR A 55 11.67 15.04 3.06
CA THR A 55 10.37 14.40 3.19
C THR A 55 9.48 14.74 2.00
N LYS A 56 8.69 13.77 1.54
CA LYS A 56 7.66 13.98 0.52
C LYS A 56 6.42 13.17 0.89
N VAL A 57 5.24 13.72 0.62
CA VAL A 57 3.97 13.01 0.69
C VAL A 57 3.42 12.87 -0.71
N ILE A 58 3.09 11.65 -1.10
CA ILE A 58 2.50 11.33 -2.40
C ILE A 58 1.02 10.98 -2.17
N PRO A 59 0.06 11.64 -2.85
CA PRO A 59 -1.37 11.53 -2.53
C PRO A 59 -2.06 10.33 -3.19
N TYR A 60 -1.38 9.18 -3.22
CA TYR A 60 -1.91 7.91 -3.68
C TYR A 60 -1.07 6.75 -3.13
N ALA A 61 -1.70 5.61 -2.90
CA ALA A 61 -1.05 4.45 -2.30
C ALA A 61 -1.88 3.18 -2.57
N GLY A 62 -2.16 2.38 -1.53
CA GLY A 62 -2.92 1.14 -1.64
C GLY A 62 -4.33 1.29 -2.23
N ASN A 63 -4.97 2.48 -2.12
CA ASN A 63 -6.29 2.78 -2.67
C ASN A 63 -6.35 2.72 -4.19
N VAL A 64 -5.26 3.12 -4.88
CA VAL A 64 -5.20 3.02 -6.34
C VAL A 64 -5.17 1.56 -6.77
N VAL A 65 -4.41 0.72 -6.06
CA VAL A 65 -4.39 -0.73 -6.29
C VAL A 65 -5.79 -1.35 -6.09
N THR A 66 -6.49 -0.97 -5.03
CA THR A 66 -7.88 -1.40 -4.78
C THR A 66 -8.80 -1.01 -5.93
N SER A 67 -8.65 0.21 -6.44
CA SER A 67 -9.46 0.75 -7.53
C SER A 67 -9.21 0.00 -8.85
N ASP A 68 -7.95 -0.35 -9.14
CA ASP A 68 -7.60 -1.15 -10.31
C ASP A 68 -8.20 -2.56 -10.25
N ILE A 69 -8.12 -3.22 -9.08
CA ILE A 69 -8.74 -4.54 -8.89
C ILE A 69 -10.25 -4.47 -9.08
N ALA A 70 -10.90 -3.47 -8.46
CA ALA A 70 -12.34 -3.26 -8.58
C ALA A 70 -12.76 -3.07 -10.05
N TYR A 71 -12.01 -2.26 -10.79
CA TYR A 71 -12.24 -2.01 -12.21
C TYR A 71 -11.99 -3.27 -13.07
N ALA A 72 -10.82 -3.90 -12.93
CA ALA A 72 -10.43 -5.05 -13.72
C ALA A 72 -11.38 -6.24 -13.54
N PHE A 73 -11.85 -6.45 -12.32
CA PHE A 73 -12.69 -7.62 -12.00
C PHE A 73 -14.18 -7.31 -11.91
N GLY A 74 -14.60 -6.06 -12.08
CA GLY A 74 -16.01 -5.68 -11.94
C GLY A 74 -16.60 -6.14 -10.60
N THR A 75 -15.87 -5.86 -9.52
CA THR A 75 -16.20 -6.22 -8.13
C THR A 75 -16.31 -4.95 -7.27
N PRO A 76 -17.17 -4.91 -6.23
CA PRO A 76 -17.26 -3.74 -5.35
C PRO A 76 -15.91 -3.36 -4.71
N PRO A 77 -15.62 -2.06 -4.46
CA PRO A 77 -14.35 -1.64 -3.87
C PRO A 77 -14.02 -2.29 -2.51
N SER A 78 -15.03 -2.57 -1.69
CA SER A 78 -14.85 -3.29 -0.42
C SER A 78 -14.38 -4.72 -0.61
N ASP A 79 -14.90 -5.41 -1.64
CA ASP A 79 -14.54 -6.78 -1.97
C ASP A 79 -13.17 -6.82 -2.66
N ALA A 80 -12.87 -5.85 -3.51
CA ALA A 80 -11.55 -5.65 -4.09
C ALA A 80 -10.48 -5.47 -2.99
N GLU A 81 -10.76 -4.66 -1.97
CA GLU A 81 -9.83 -4.49 -0.83
C GLU A 81 -9.66 -5.79 -0.06
N ALA A 82 -10.75 -6.50 0.22
CA ALA A 82 -10.70 -7.77 0.93
C ALA A 82 -9.87 -8.82 0.17
N ILE A 83 -10.01 -8.90 -1.16
CA ILE A 83 -9.21 -9.81 -2.00
C ILE A 83 -7.76 -9.36 -2.07
N LYS A 84 -7.48 -8.06 -2.19
CA LYS A 84 -6.13 -7.50 -2.17
C LYS A 84 -5.39 -7.90 -0.89
N VAL A 85 -6.04 -7.73 0.27
CA VAL A 85 -5.45 -8.05 1.58
C VAL A 85 -5.25 -9.55 1.76
N ARG A 86 -6.21 -10.38 1.33
CA ARG A 86 -6.14 -11.85 1.55
C ARG A 86 -5.25 -12.59 0.55
N HIS A 87 -5.23 -12.15 -0.70
CA HIS A 87 -4.66 -12.93 -1.81
C HIS A 87 -3.68 -12.14 -2.68
N GLY A 88 -3.51 -10.84 -2.44
CA GLY A 88 -2.64 -9.99 -3.25
C GLY A 88 -1.19 -10.47 -3.28
N CYS A 89 -0.52 -10.20 -4.39
CA CYS A 89 0.90 -10.43 -4.56
C CYS A 89 1.46 -9.35 -5.48
N ALA A 90 2.50 -8.65 -5.04
CA ALA A 90 3.17 -7.61 -5.82
C ALA A 90 4.32 -8.17 -6.69
N LEU A 91 4.54 -9.48 -6.68
CA LEU A 91 5.51 -10.19 -7.51
C LEU A 91 4.83 -11.43 -8.10
N GLY A 92 4.23 -11.32 -9.26
CA GLY A 92 3.45 -12.37 -9.91
C GLY A 92 4.27 -13.61 -10.24
N SER A 93 5.60 -13.53 -10.32
CA SER A 93 6.47 -14.69 -10.62
C SER A 93 6.53 -15.74 -9.51
N ILE A 94 6.13 -15.40 -8.28
CA ILE A 94 6.09 -16.34 -7.14
C ILE A 94 4.70 -16.90 -6.86
N VAL A 95 3.69 -16.56 -7.68
CA VAL A 95 2.33 -17.06 -7.53
C VAL A 95 2.21 -18.46 -8.13
N GLY A 96 1.61 -19.40 -7.39
CA GLY A 96 1.37 -20.76 -7.87
C GLY A 96 0.39 -20.78 -9.06
N LYS A 97 0.71 -21.58 -10.07
CA LYS A 97 -0.09 -21.70 -11.31
C LYS A 97 -1.48 -22.30 -11.10
N ASP A 98 -1.66 -23.06 -10.02
CA ASP A 98 -2.89 -23.79 -9.71
C ASP A 98 -3.71 -23.12 -8.59
N GLU A 99 -3.34 -21.90 -8.17
CA GLU A 99 -4.06 -21.16 -7.15
C GLU A 99 -5.23 -20.36 -7.74
N ASN A 100 -6.41 -20.51 -7.16
CA ASN A 100 -7.61 -19.76 -7.53
C ASN A 100 -8.10 -18.88 -6.37
N VAL A 101 -8.80 -17.80 -6.71
CA VAL A 101 -9.43 -16.86 -5.79
C VAL A 101 -10.89 -16.68 -6.20
N GLU A 102 -11.80 -16.72 -5.23
CA GLU A 102 -13.20 -16.33 -5.44
C GLU A 102 -13.34 -14.81 -5.42
N VAL A 103 -13.95 -14.26 -6.48
CA VAL A 103 -14.17 -12.83 -6.65
C VAL A 103 -15.67 -12.55 -6.69
N PRO A 104 -16.22 -11.81 -5.71
CA PRO A 104 -17.61 -11.35 -5.74
C PRO A 104 -17.90 -10.52 -6.98
N SER A 105 -19.08 -10.67 -7.56
CA SER A 105 -19.50 -9.90 -8.74
C SER A 105 -20.46 -8.78 -8.35
N VAL A 106 -20.49 -7.70 -9.13
CA VAL A 106 -21.52 -6.66 -8.96
C VAL A 106 -22.91 -7.10 -9.44
N GLY A 107 -23.95 -6.52 -8.84
CA GLY A 107 -25.34 -6.64 -9.32
C GLY A 107 -26.02 -7.96 -8.97
N GLY A 108 -25.64 -8.60 -7.86
CA GLY A 108 -26.27 -9.87 -7.41
C GLY A 108 -25.88 -11.10 -8.24
N ARG A 109 -24.93 -10.96 -9.16
CA ARG A 109 -24.37 -12.09 -9.91
C ARG A 109 -23.54 -12.98 -8.97
N PRO A 110 -23.49 -14.30 -9.22
CA PRO A 110 -22.69 -15.21 -8.40
C PRO A 110 -21.20 -14.83 -8.44
N PRO A 111 -20.43 -15.15 -7.38
CA PRO A 111 -18.99 -15.05 -7.38
C PRO A 111 -18.35 -15.86 -8.51
N ARG A 112 -17.17 -15.45 -8.95
CA ARG A 112 -16.41 -16.12 -10.01
C ARG A 112 -15.07 -16.60 -9.45
N SER A 113 -14.67 -17.82 -9.81
CA SER A 113 -13.33 -18.32 -9.53
C SER A 113 -12.38 -17.85 -10.63
N LEU A 114 -11.31 -17.15 -10.26
CA LEU A 114 -10.27 -16.69 -11.16
C LEU A 114 -8.90 -17.20 -10.69
N GLN A 115 -7.95 -17.33 -11.61
CA GLN A 115 -6.57 -17.64 -11.21
C GLN A 115 -6.01 -16.50 -10.37
N ARG A 116 -5.31 -16.83 -9.27
CA ARG A 116 -4.61 -15.85 -8.43
C ARG A 116 -3.57 -15.06 -9.25
N GLN A 117 -3.01 -15.68 -10.29
CA GLN A 117 -2.12 -15.02 -11.23
C GLN A 117 -2.73 -13.75 -11.83
N THR A 118 -4.01 -13.80 -12.23
CA THR A 118 -4.70 -12.65 -12.82
C THR A 118 -4.84 -11.50 -11.82
N LEU A 119 -4.95 -11.78 -10.51
CA LEU A 119 -4.91 -10.76 -9.47
C LEU A 119 -3.53 -10.11 -9.37
N ALA A 120 -2.45 -10.91 -9.41
CA ALA A 120 -1.10 -10.40 -9.39
C ALA A 120 -0.77 -9.55 -10.64
N GLU A 121 -1.29 -9.91 -11.82
CA GLU A 121 -1.16 -9.15 -13.07
C GLU A 121 -1.78 -7.74 -12.99
N VAL A 122 -2.71 -7.51 -12.06
CA VAL A 122 -3.26 -6.16 -11.77
C VAL A 122 -2.41 -5.44 -10.72
N ILE A 123 -1.99 -6.15 -9.66
CA ILE A 123 -1.31 -5.57 -8.50
C ILE A 123 0.14 -5.18 -8.80
N GLU A 124 0.91 -6.07 -9.40
CA GLU A 124 2.36 -5.87 -9.61
C GLU A 124 2.68 -4.63 -10.48
N PRO A 125 2.03 -4.42 -11.64
CA PRO A 125 2.27 -3.22 -12.44
C PRO A 125 1.94 -1.93 -11.69
N ARG A 126 0.89 -1.92 -10.86
CA ARG A 126 0.56 -0.73 -10.09
C ARG A 126 1.61 -0.42 -9.03
N TYR A 127 2.07 -1.41 -8.26
CA TYR A 127 3.15 -1.17 -7.31
C TYR A 127 4.47 -0.79 -8.00
N THR A 128 4.72 -1.35 -9.18
CA THR A 128 5.86 -0.94 -10.01
C THR A 128 5.75 0.53 -10.39
N GLU A 129 4.56 1.02 -10.74
CA GLU A 129 4.32 2.43 -11.01
C GLU A 129 4.48 3.31 -9.75
N LEU A 130 3.91 2.89 -8.61
CA LEU A 130 4.02 3.62 -7.34
C LEU A 130 5.48 3.82 -6.91
N LEU A 131 6.36 2.89 -7.25
CA LEU A 131 7.78 2.92 -6.91
C LEU A 131 8.67 3.50 -8.02
N LYS A 132 8.11 3.91 -9.16
CA LYS A 132 8.91 4.50 -10.24
C LYS A 132 9.41 5.90 -9.85
N PRO A 133 10.70 6.19 -10.03
CA PRO A 133 11.22 7.55 -9.88
C PRO A 133 10.62 8.48 -10.93
N GLY A 134 10.13 9.65 -10.53
CA GLY A 134 9.70 10.71 -11.45
C GLY A 134 8.22 11.13 -11.40
N GLN A 135 7.45 10.62 -10.42
CA GLN A 135 6.17 11.22 -10.03
C GLN A 135 6.32 12.13 -8.80
#